data_AF-A0A432CB85-F1
#
_entry.id   AF-A0A432CB85-F1
#
_cell.length_a   1.000
_cell.length_b   1.000
_cell.length_c   1.000
_cell.angle_alpha   90.00
_cell.angle_beta   90.00
_cell.angle_gamma   90.00
#
_symmetry.space_group_name_H-M   'P 1'
#
loop_
_entity.id
_entity.type
_entity.pdbx_description
1 polymer ?
#
loop_
_entity_poly.entity_id
_entity_poly.type
_entity_poly.pdbx_seq_one_letter_code
_entity_poly.pdbx_strand_id
1 'polypeptide(L)'
;DSSIACTLRSSTIEEPLYGYLPTENKEVDVFHPAAIVVMAVDNLPCELPKAASEGFGEMFMEHVIPAFFNGDKDGILKRAKITEKGKLTPRFSYLQDYVEEK
;
A
#
# COMPACT_ATOMS: atom_id res chain seq x y z
N ASP A 1 -6.53 -16.95 -3.16
CA ASP A 1 -7.90 -16.43 -3.03
C ASP A 1 -7.88 -15.04 -2.41
N SER A 2 -8.52 -14.08 -3.09
CA SER A 2 -8.80 -12.77 -2.51
C SER A 2 -9.84 -12.91 -1.38
N SER A 3 -9.76 -12.03 -0.36
CA SER A 3 -10.77 -11.93 0.70
C SER A 3 -12.14 -11.53 0.18
N ILE A 4 -12.19 -10.95 -1.03
CA ILE A 4 -13.39 -10.62 -1.77
C ILE A 4 -13.45 -11.54 -3.00
N ALA A 5 -14.39 -12.47 -3.02
CA ALA A 5 -14.48 -13.53 -4.04
C ALA A 5 -14.64 -13.01 -5.48
N CYS A 6 -15.24 -11.83 -5.67
CA CYS A 6 -15.38 -11.21 -6.98
C CYS A 6 -14.10 -10.54 -7.50
N THR A 7 -13.05 -10.43 -6.69
CA THR A 7 -11.76 -9.90 -7.13
C THR A 7 -10.96 -11.00 -7.84
N LEU A 8 -11.18 -11.11 -9.15
CA LEU A 8 -10.47 -12.07 -10.00
C LEU A 8 -9.06 -11.61 -10.35
N ARG A 9 -8.85 -10.30 -10.47
CA ARG A 9 -7.57 -9.64 -10.75
C ARG A 9 -7.59 -8.20 -10.26
N SER A 10 -6.41 -7.61 -10.12
CA SER A 10 -6.26 -6.14 -10.08
C SER A 10 -6.65 -5.55 -11.44
N SER A 11 -7.41 -4.46 -11.43
CA SER A 11 -7.73 -3.67 -12.63
C SER A 11 -6.73 -2.53 -12.79
N THR A 12 -6.61 -1.99 -13.99
CA THR A 12 -5.70 -0.86 -14.29
C THR A 12 -6.48 0.45 -14.31
N ILE A 13 -5.79 1.57 -14.36
CA ILE A 13 -6.43 2.89 -14.54
C ILE A 13 -7.09 3.00 -15.92
N GLU A 14 -6.45 2.42 -16.95
CA GLU A 14 -6.94 2.42 -18.33
C GLU A 14 -8.19 1.54 -18.50
N GLU A 15 -8.23 0.41 -17.79
CA GLU A 15 -9.34 -0.53 -17.77
C GLU A 15 -9.78 -0.81 -16.32
N PRO A 16 -10.49 0.15 -15.70
CA PRO A 16 -10.76 0.12 -14.26
C PRO A 16 -11.89 -0.82 -13.88
N LEU A 17 -12.70 -1.27 -14.84
CA LEU A 17 -13.91 -2.04 -14.60
C LEU A 17 -13.86 -3.38 -15.32
N TYR A 18 -14.32 -4.42 -14.64
CA TYR A 18 -14.69 -5.69 -15.27
C TYR A 18 -16.00 -6.23 -14.66
N GLY A 19 -16.72 -7.06 -15.42
CA GLY A 19 -17.89 -7.75 -14.91
C GLY A 19 -17.49 -9.05 -14.23
N TYR A 20 -18.07 -9.35 -13.08
CA TYR A 20 -17.95 -10.63 -12.39
C TYR A 20 -19.29 -11.36 -12.43
N LEU A 21 -19.30 -12.61 -12.90
CA LEU A 21 -20.50 -13.46 -12.89
C LEU A 21 -20.37 -14.52 -11.76
N PRO A 22 -21.13 -14.38 -10.65
CA PRO A 22 -20.98 -15.27 -9.50
C PRO A 22 -21.32 -16.74 -9.78
N THR A 23 -22.29 -16.98 -10.67
CA THR A 23 -22.76 -18.34 -10.98
C THR A 23 -21.72 -19.19 -11.67
N GLU A 24 -20.78 -18.57 -12.38
CA GLU A 24 -19.71 -19.24 -13.11
C GLU A 24 -18.31 -18.90 -12.58
N ASN A 25 -18.24 -18.05 -11.56
CA ASN A 25 -17.00 -17.53 -10.96
C ASN A 25 -15.98 -17.05 -12.02
N LYS A 26 -16.44 -16.21 -12.96
CA LYS A 26 -15.63 -15.76 -14.10
C LYS A 26 -15.83 -14.29 -14.42
N GLU A 27 -14.85 -13.74 -15.14
CA GLU A 27 -14.94 -12.41 -15.72
C GLU A 27 -15.87 -12.45 -16.93
N VAL A 28 -16.74 -11.43 -17.05
CA VAL A 28 -17.67 -11.21 -18.16
C VAL A 28 -17.65 -9.73 -18.54
N ASP A 29 -18.27 -9.40 -19.67
CA ASP A 29 -18.47 -8.02 -20.08
C ASP A 29 -19.17 -7.19 -18.99
N VAL A 30 -18.74 -5.95 -18.79
CA VAL A 30 -19.27 -5.05 -17.75
C VAL A 30 -20.76 -4.75 -17.92
N PHE A 31 -21.30 -4.86 -19.14
CA PHE A 31 -22.72 -4.64 -19.46
C PHE A 31 -23.54 -5.94 -19.47
N HIS A 32 -22.94 -7.08 -19.13
CA HIS A 32 -23.69 -8.33 -19.00
C HIS A 32 -24.79 -8.16 -17.91
N PRO A 33 -26.05 -8.53 -18.18
CA PRO A 33 -27.19 -8.18 -17.32
C PRO A 33 -27.13 -8.79 -15.90
N ALA A 34 -26.33 -9.84 -15.73
CA ALA A 34 -26.09 -10.49 -14.44
C ALA A 34 -24.68 -10.23 -13.88
N ALA A 35 -23.90 -9.32 -14.48
CA ALA A 35 -22.58 -8.99 -13.97
C ALA A 35 -22.66 -8.10 -12.72
N ILE A 36 -21.80 -8.40 -11.75
CA ILE A 36 -21.40 -7.47 -10.71
C ILE A 36 -20.20 -6.69 -11.26
N VAL A 37 -20.31 -5.37 -11.39
CA VAL A 37 -19.20 -4.53 -11.86
C VAL A 37 -18.19 -4.36 -10.72
N VAL A 38 -16.93 -4.71 -10.98
CA VAL A 38 -15.84 -4.65 -10.01
C VAL A 38 -14.80 -3.64 -10.47
N MET A 39 -14.39 -2.76 -9.56
CA MET A 39 -13.22 -1.88 -9.69
C MET A 39 -12.20 -2.29 -8.62
N ALA A 40 -11.04 -2.79 -9.05
CA ALA A 40 -9.99 -3.30 -8.17
C ALA A 40 -8.64 -2.66 -8.53
N VAL A 41 -8.62 -1.33 -8.64
CA VAL A 41 -7.42 -0.55 -8.97
C VAL A 41 -6.53 -0.46 -7.73
N ASP A 42 -5.31 -0.96 -7.82
CA ASP A 42 -4.38 -1.10 -6.69
C ASP A 42 -3.54 0.16 -6.40
N ASN A 43 -3.50 1.12 -7.33
CA ASN A 43 -2.69 2.34 -7.23
C ASN A 43 -3.51 3.64 -7.17
N LEU A 44 -4.79 3.56 -6.78
CA LEU A 44 -5.71 4.71 -6.76
C LEU A 44 -5.22 5.97 -5.97
N PRO A 45 -4.42 5.87 -4.89
CA PRO A 45 -3.87 7.07 -4.25
C PRO A 45 -3.03 7.95 -5.19
N CYS A 46 -2.42 7.36 -6.22
CA CYS A 46 -1.62 8.07 -7.22
C CYS A 46 -2.48 8.83 -8.25
N GLU A 47 -3.79 8.54 -8.32
CA GLU A 47 -4.73 9.22 -9.24
C GLU A 47 -5.23 10.56 -8.69
N LEU A 48 -5.12 10.77 -7.37
CA LEU A 48 -5.31 12.07 -6.72
C LEU A 48 -3.99 12.50 -6.06
N PRO A 49 -2.91 12.69 -6.84
CA PRO A 49 -1.56 12.84 -6.31
C PRO A 49 -1.44 14.04 -5.38
N LYS A 50 -2.21 15.11 -5.65
CA LYS A 50 -2.28 16.28 -4.78
C LYS A 50 -2.88 15.97 -3.41
N ALA A 51 -4.05 15.34 -3.37
CA ALA A 51 -4.74 15.04 -2.11
C ALA A 51 -3.95 14.02 -1.27
N ALA A 52 -3.36 13.01 -1.90
CA ALA A 52 -2.49 12.06 -1.21
C ALA A 52 -1.23 12.73 -0.63
N SER A 53 -0.61 13.64 -1.38
CA SER A 53 0.57 14.40 -0.91
C SER A 53 0.22 15.35 0.24
N GLU A 54 -0.91 16.05 0.16
CA GLU A 54 -1.40 16.93 1.21
C GLU A 54 -1.71 16.15 2.49
N GLY A 55 -2.50 15.07 2.40
CA GLY A 55 -2.83 14.23 3.56
C GLY A 55 -1.60 13.56 4.19
N PHE A 56 -0.66 13.07 3.38
CA PHE A 56 0.63 12.57 3.89
C PHE A 56 1.40 13.67 4.61
N GLY A 57 1.48 14.87 4.02
CA GLY A 57 2.19 16.01 4.59
C GLY A 57 1.64 16.46 5.94
N GLU A 58 0.31 16.53 6.07
CA GLU A 58 -0.37 16.84 7.34
C GLU A 58 -0.04 15.82 8.42
N MET A 59 -0.20 14.52 8.13
CA MET A 59 0.11 13.44 9.08
C MET A 59 1.60 13.40 9.45
N PHE A 60 2.48 13.65 8.49
CA PHE A 60 3.92 13.72 8.75
C PHE A 60 4.28 14.89 9.67
N MET A 61 3.68 16.07 9.42
CA MET A 61 3.89 17.26 10.24
C MET A 61 3.36 17.08 11.66
N GLU A 62 2.20 16.46 11.82
CA GLU A 62 1.58 16.27 13.12
C GLU A 62 2.29 15.18 13.95
N HIS A 63 2.64 14.05 13.34
CA HIS A 63 3.06 12.87 14.10
C HIS A 63 4.56 12.58 14.04
N VAL A 64 5.27 13.06 13.02
CA VAL A 64 6.68 12.69 12.80
C VAL A 64 7.63 13.85 13.10
N ILE A 65 7.31 15.07 12.64
CA ILE A 65 8.15 16.25 12.87
C ILE A 65 8.44 16.52 14.36
N PRO A 66 7.48 16.44 15.30
CA PRO A 66 7.75 16.68 16.72
C PRO A 66 8.78 15.71 17.32
N ALA A 67 8.85 14.47 16.81
CA ALA A 67 9.78 13.45 17.29
C ALA A 67 11.26 13.85 17.09
N PHE A 68 11.55 14.70 16.09
CA PHE A 68 12.90 15.22 15.86
C PHE A 68 13.35 16.22 16.93
N PHE A 69 12.42 16.93 17.57
CA PHE A 69 12.73 18.01 18.50
C PHE A 69 12.47 17.66 19.96
N ASN A 70 11.68 16.61 20.23
CA ASN A 70 11.39 16.15 21.59
C ASN A 70 12.32 15.04 22.10
N GLY A 71 13.41 14.76 21.38
CA GLY A 71 14.33 13.66 21.70
C GLY A 71 13.76 12.28 21.40
N ASP A 72 12.88 12.16 20.41
CA ASP A 72 12.19 10.92 20.03
C ASP A 72 11.49 10.23 21.21
N LYS A 73 10.74 11.01 22.02
CA LYS A 73 10.12 10.55 23.27
C LYS A 73 9.30 9.27 23.10
N ASP A 74 8.58 9.16 22.00
CA ASP A 74 7.71 8.02 21.69
C ASP A 74 8.43 6.93 20.87
N GLY A 75 9.72 7.09 20.60
CA GLY A 75 10.58 6.13 19.89
C GLY A 75 10.23 5.95 18.40
N ILE A 76 9.51 6.90 17.80
CA ILE A 76 9.05 6.87 16.41
C ILE A 76 10.27 6.80 15.47
N LEU A 77 11.22 7.71 15.63
CA LEU A 77 12.41 7.80 14.78
C LEU A 77 13.30 6.56 14.95
N LYS A 78 13.49 6.10 16.19
CA LYS A 78 14.26 4.89 16.49
C LYS A 78 13.65 3.66 15.82
N ARG A 79 12.32 3.51 15.83
CA ARG A 79 11.64 2.38 15.20
C ARG A 79 11.63 2.48 13.67
N ALA A 80 11.59 3.69 13.13
CA ALA A 80 11.63 3.95 11.70
C ALA A 80 13.05 3.82 11.10
N LYS A 81 14.09 3.94 11.92
CA LYS A 81 15.49 3.86 11.49
C LYS A 81 15.91 2.41 11.18
N ILE A 82 15.96 2.08 9.90
CA ILE A 82 16.38 0.75 9.41
C ILE A 82 17.90 0.59 9.49
N THR A 83 18.65 1.60 9.07
CA THR A 83 20.12 1.60 9.09
C THR A 83 20.67 2.78 9.87
N GLU A 84 21.83 2.58 10.50
CA GLU A 84 22.59 3.63 11.16
C GLU A 84 24.08 3.44 10.86
N LYS A 85 24.74 4.50 10.37
CA LYS A 85 26.17 4.48 10.02
C LYS A 85 26.54 3.31 9.09
N GLY A 86 25.70 3.05 8.10
CA GLY A 86 25.92 2.01 7.09
C GLY A 86 25.68 0.57 7.59
N LYS A 87 25.12 0.37 8.78
CA LYS A 87 24.78 -0.95 9.32
C LYS A 87 23.30 -1.05 9.64
N LEU A 88 22.72 -2.24 9.51
CA LEU A 88 21.35 -2.51 9.96
C LEU A 88 21.24 -2.29 11.47
N THR A 89 20.16 -1.66 11.92
CA THR A 89 19.88 -1.54 13.35
C THR A 89 19.43 -2.90 13.91
N PRO A 90 19.53 -3.15 15.23
CA PRO A 90 19.26 -4.48 15.79
C PRO A 90 17.90 -5.08 15.46
N ARG A 91 16.87 -4.24 15.26
CA ARG A 91 15.53 -4.70 14.88
C ARG A 91 15.50 -5.34 13.49
N PHE A 92 16.38 -4.90 12.60
CA PHE A 92 16.44 -5.33 11.21
C PHE A 92 17.64 -6.25 10.94
N SER A 93 18.30 -6.78 11.98
CA SER A 93 19.45 -7.65 11.82
C SER A 93 19.13 -8.93 11.03
N TYR A 94 17.87 -9.38 11.04
CA TYR A 94 17.41 -10.51 10.23
C TYR A 94 17.53 -10.27 8.71
N LEU A 95 17.70 -9.02 8.28
CA LEU A 95 17.94 -8.67 6.87
C LEU A 95 19.42 -8.76 6.47
N GLN A 96 20.34 -8.98 7.43
CA GLN A 96 21.78 -8.94 7.17
C GLN A 96 22.22 -10.01 6.15
N ASP A 97 21.63 -11.21 6.20
CA ASP A 97 21.95 -12.30 5.28
C ASP A 97 21.61 -11.92 3.82
N TYR A 98 20.48 -11.22 3.61
CA TYR A 98 20.08 -10.71 2.30
C TYR A 98 21.02 -9.61 1.77
N VAL A 99 21.59 -8.80 2.66
CA VAL A 99 22.56 -7.74 2.28
C VAL A 99 23.92 -8.34 1.94
N GLU A 100 24.29 -9.45 2.59
CA GLU A 100 25.55 -10.14 2.36
C GLU A 100 25.49 -11.15 1.19
N GLU A 101 24.34 -11.27 0.53
CA GLU A 101 24.08 -12.25 -0.54
C GLU A 101 24.45 -13.69 -0.13
N LYS A 102 24.18 -14.05 1.13
CA LYS A 102 24.41 -15.40 1.69
C LYS A 102 23.16 -16.26 1.71
#